data_AF-A0A0P6WRD0-F1
#
_entry.id   AF-A0A0P6WRD0-F1
#
_cell.length_a   1.000
_cell.length_b   1.000
_cell.length_c   1.000
_cell.angle_alpha   90.00
_cell.angle_beta   90.00
_cell.angle_gamma   90.00
#
_symmetry.space_group_name_H-M   'P 1'
#
loop_
_entity.id
_entity.type
_entity.pdbx_description
1 polymer ?
#
loop_
_entity_poly.entity_id
_entity_poly.type
_entity_poly.pdbx_seq_one_letter_code
_entity_poly.pdbx_strand_id
1 'polypeptide(L)' 'MITEFINRYAHWLLLLITGLSVGMGFTILTSSVQGIIAGIFGLVGFLGITYLVIHMEVQKRKKGK' A
#
# COMPACT_ATOMS: atom_id res chain seq x y z
N MET A 1 -22.24 4.70 -11.17
CA MET A 1 -22.09 5.70 -10.09
C MET A 1 -21.17 5.24 -8.95
N ILE A 2 -21.52 4.26 -8.10
CA ILE A 2 -20.63 3.80 -6.99
C ILE A 2 -19.37 3.08 -7.52
N THR A 3 -19.53 2.22 -8.52
CA THR A 3 -18.46 1.44 -9.14
C THR A 3 -17.41 2.29 -9.83
N GLU A 4 -17.80 3.39 -10.48
CA GLU A 4 -16.86 4.32 -11.13
C GLU A 4 -16.05 5.12 -10.10
N PHE A 5 -16.67 5.49 -8.98
CA PHE A 5 -16.00 6.20 -7.90
C PHE A 5 -14.95 5.31 -7.23
N ILE A 6 -15.32 4.07 -6.90
CA ILE A 6 -14.38 3.08 -6.36
C ILE A 6 -13.25 2.81 -7.37
N ASN A 7 -13.55 2.62 -8.65
CA ASN A 7 -12.50 2.41 -9.66
C ASN A 7 -11.57 3.63 -9.81
N ARG A 8 -12.08 4.85 -9.53
CA ARG A 8 -11.27 6.06 -9.61
C ARG A 8 -10.30 6.19 -8.44
N TYR A 9 -10.73 5.88 -7.21
CA TYR A 9 -9.98 6.11 -5.97
C TYR A 9 -9.43 4.84 -5.30
N ALA A 10 -9.74 3.63 -5.80
CA ALA A 10 -9.33 2.36 -5.21
C ALA A 10 -7.81 2.28 -4.95
N HIS A 11 -7.01 2.81 -5.86
CA HIS A 11 -5.55 2.86 -5.76
C HIS A 11 -5.08 3.67 -4.54
N TRP A 12 -5.69 4.83 -4.32
CA TRP A 12 -5.43 5.68 -3.16
C TRP A 12 -5.96 5.04 -1.88
N LEU A 13 -7.11 4.39 -1.95
CA LEU A 13 -7.69 3.65 -0.82
C LEU A 13 -6.78 2.48 -0.40
N LEU A 14 -6.22 1.76 -1.37
CA LEU A 14 -5.33 0.63 -1.17
C LEU A 14 -4.02 1.09 -0.51
N LEU A 15 -3.48 2.23 -0.94
CA LEU A 15 -2.30 2.83 -0.32
C LEU A 15 -2.59 3.27 1.13
N LEU A 16 -3.74 3.91 1.37
CA LEU A 16 -4.15 4.37 2.70
C LEU A 16 -4.34 3.20 3.67
N ILE A 17 -5.08 2.16 3.26
CA ILE A 17 -5.32 0.96 4.07
C ILE A 17 -4.00 0.25 4.38
N THR A 18 -3.14 0.08 3.37
CA THR A 18 -1.86 -0.60 3.55
C THR A 18 -0.93 0.20 4.45
N GLY A 19 -0.88 1.53 4.28
CA GLY A 19 -0.09 2.41 5.13
C GLY A 19 -0.54 2.39 6.60
N LEU A 20 -1.85 2.39 6.85
CA LEU A 20 -2.39 2.24 8.21
C LEU A 20 -2.08 0.87 8.80
N SER A 21 -2.23 -0.21 8.03
CA SER A 21 -1.91 -1.57 8.48
C SER A 21 -0.43 -1.73 8.83
N VAL A 22 0.46 -1.19 8.01
CA VAL A 22 1.91 -1.22 8.26
C VAL A 22 2.26 -0.35 9.47
N GLY A 23 1.70 0.87 9.56
CA GLY A 23 1.89 1.75 10.71
C GLY A 23 1.47 1.09 12.03
N MET A 24 0.31 0.44 12.06
CA MET A 24 -0.14 -0.33 13.24
C MET A 24 0.78 -1.53 13.52
N GLY A 25 1.20 -2.27 12.49
CA GLY A 25 2.14 -3.39 12.64
C GLY A 25 3.47 -2.97 13.28
N PHE A 26 3.96 -1.76 12.95
CA PHE A 26 5.17 -1.20 13.55
C PHE A 26 4.99 -0.80 15.03
N THR A 27 3.78 -0.48 15.49
CA THR A 27 3.54 -0.18 16.92
C THR A 27 3.59 -1.41 17.82
N ILE A 28 3.36 -2.60 17.25
CA ILE A 28 3.36 -3.89 17.97
C ILE A 28 4.72 -4.61 17.78
N LEU A 29 5.71 -3.93 17.18
CA LEU A 29 7.00 -4.51 16.82
C LEU A 29 7.79 -4.86 18.09
N THR A 30 7.88 -6.15 18.40
CA THR A 30 8.71 -6.68 19.49
C THR A 30 10.17 -6.78 19.02
N SER A 31 11.14 -6.50 19.90
CA SER A 31 12.59 -6.62 19.62
C SER A 31 13.10 -8.07 19.48
N SER A 32 12.20 -9.02 19.18
CA SER A 32 12.55 -10.41 18.91
C SER A 32 13.02 -10.57 17.47
N VAL A 33 13.80 -11.62 17.19
CA VAL A 33 14.23 -11.96 15.82
C VAL A 33 13.04 -12.09 14.87
N GLN A 34 11.92 -12.64 15.36
CA GLN A 34 10.67 -12.72 14.61
C GLN A 34 10.09 -11.33 14.27
N GLY A 35 10.14 -10.39 15.21
CA GLY A 35 9.70 -9.01 14.99
C GLY A 35 10.56 -8.27 13.96
N ILE A 36 11.87 -8.48 13.97
CA ILE A 36 12.78 -7.91 12.96
C ILE A 36 12.45 -8.45 11.56
N ILE A 37 12.28 -9.77 11.43
CA ILE A 37 11.92 -10.40 10.15
C ILE A 37 10.55 -9.88 9.67
N ALA A 38 9.55 -9.82 10.55
CA ALA A 38 8.23 -9.28 10.24
C ALA A 38 8.31 -7.81 9.79
N GLY A 39 9.16 -7.00 10.43
CA GLY A 39 9.41 -5.61 10.03
C GLY A 39 9.98 -5.49 8.62
N ILE A 40 10.98 -6.31 8.27
CA ILE A 40 11.58 -6.30 6.93
C ILE A 40 10.57 -6.75 5.87
N PHE A 41 9.84 -7.85 6.11
CA PHE A 41 8.80 -8.32 5.19
C PHE A 41 7.65 -7.31 5.04
N GLY A 42 7.26 -6.66 6.15
CA GLY A 42 6.27 -5.58 6.13
C GLY A 42 6.73 -4.39 5.29
N LEU A 43 8.00 -3.98 5.41
CA LEU A 43 8.56 -2.89 4.63
C LEU A 43 8.61 -3.23 3.13
N VAL A 44 9.06 -4.43 2.77
CA VAL A 44 9.09 -4.90 1.37
C VAL A 44 7.69 -4.96 0.78
N GLY A 45 6.71 -5.50 1.53
CA GLY A 45 5.30 -5.52 1.11
C GLY A 45 4.73 -4.11 0.91
N PHE A 46 5.05 -3.18 1.81
CA PHE A 46 4.63 -1.78 1.70
C PHE A 46 5.21 -1.08 0.47
N LEU A 47 6.51 -1.28 0.20
CA LEU A 47 7.18 -0.75 -0.99
C LEU A 47 6.57 -1.33 -2.28
N GLY A 48 6.26 -2.63 -2.29
CA GLY A 48 5.61 -3.30 -3.42
C GLY A 48 4.24 -2.70 -3.73
N ILE A 49 3.41 -2.49 -2.70
CA ILE A 49 2.08 -1.86 -2.86
C ILE A 49 2.20 -0.40 -3.28
N THR A 50 3.14 0.35 -2.69
CA THR A 50 3.40 1.75 -3.07
C THR A 50 3.79 1.85 -4.55
N TYR A 51 4.71 0.99 -5.00
CA TYR A 51 5.10 0.90 -6.40
C TYR A 51 3.90 0.57 -7.30
N LEU A 52 3.08 -0.41 -6.93
CA LEU A 52 1.89 -0.80 -7.68
C LEU A 52 0.93 0.39 -7.86
N VAL A 53 0.64 1.12 -6.78
CA VAL A 53 -0.26 2.27 -6.81
C VAL A 53 0.31 3.39 -7.70
N ILE A 54 1.60 3.70 -7.59
CA ILE A 54 2.26 4.69 -8.45
C ILE A 54 2.19 4.24 -9.92
N HIS A 55 2.50 2.98 -10.20
CA HIS A 55 2.48 2.44 -11.55
C HIS A 55 1.07 2.49 -12.16
N MET A 56 0.04 2.15 -11.39
CA MET A 56 -1.36 2.24 -11.82
C MET A 56 -1.79 3.69 -12.07
N GLU A 57 -1.39 4.65 -11.24
CA GLU A 57 -1.64 6.09 -11.46
C GLU A 57 -0.98 6.58 -12.76
N VAL A 58 0.28 6.20 -13.01
CA VAL A 58 1.00 6.54 -14.25
C VAL A 58 0.32 5.95 -15.48
N GLN A 59 -0.08 4.67 -15.43
CA GLN A 59 -0.81 4.01 -16.51
C GLN A 59 -2.15 4.69 -16.80
N LYS A 60 -2.87 5.09 -15.74
CA LYS A 60 -4.16 5.76 -15.85
C LYS A 60 -4.04 7.15 -16.47
N ARG A 61 -2.97 7.90 -16.15
CA ARG A 61 -2.64 9.18 -16.79
C ARG A 61 -2.25 9.02 -18.25
N LYS A 62 -1.56 7.93 -18.61
CA LYS A 62 -1.21 7.62 -20.01
C LYS A 62 -2.43 7.23 -20.86
N LYS A 63 -3.42 6.55 -20.29
CA LYS A 63 -4.69 6.21 -20.98
C LYS A 63 -5.66 7.38 -21.15
N GLY A 64 -5.45 8.49 -20.44
CA GLY A 64 -6.31 9.68 -20.50
C GLY A 64 -5.84 10.75 -21.50
N LYS A 65 -4.73 10.52 -22.21
CA LYS A 65 -4.31 11.27 -23.40
C LYS A 65 -4.61 10.45 -24.63
#